data_AF-A0A0N4X508-F1
#
_entry.id   AF-A0A0N4X508-F1
#
_cell.length_a   1.000
_cell.length_b   1.000
_cell.length_c   1.000
_cell.angle_alpha   90.00
_cell.angle_beta   90.00
_cell.angle_gamma   90.00
#
_symmetry.space_group_name_H-M   'P 1'
#
loop_
_entity.id
_entity.type
_entity.pdbx_description
1 polymer ?
#
loop_
_entity_poly.entity_id
_entity_poly.type
_entity_poly.pdbx_seq_one_letter_code
_entity_poly.pdbx_strand_id
1 'polypeptide(L)'
;MILLILFSIFVYTNEKSISNLHEADDKAKPSDSLKNDAFDDFEVIPADYVCEFCLGVIKKLKERQSTEPDFEQNMKEECWKHNGTDCDDGNVCELINKVALDRLRNDEPEKICIDEKICPDKNKEIKEQQEKERKEKEQEANRKHEEEERKKAEEIEKLKTEVPPRA
;
A
#
# COMPACT_ATOMS: atom_id res chain seq x y z
N MET A 1 18.73 10.65 22.71
CA MET A 1 19.15 9.51 23.56
C MET A 1 18.04 8.48 23.77
N ILE A 2 16.76 8.86 23.90
CA ILE A 2 15.65 7.89 24.05
C ILE A 2 15.43 7.04 22.78
N LEU A 3 15.59 7.62 21.58
CA LEU A 3 15.47 6.89 20.29
C LEU A 3 16.53 5.81 20.07
N LEU A 4 17.74 5.99 20.61
CA LEU A 4 18.81 4.98 20.51
C LEU A 4 18.52 3.77 21.41
N ILE A 5 17.85 3.99 22.56
CA ILE A 5 17.49 2.92 23.50
C ILE A 5 16.40 2.02 22.90
N LEU A 6 15.43 2.60 22.17
CA LEU A 6 14.39 1.81 21.48
C LEU A 6 14.96 0.99 20.30
N PHE A 7 15.95 1.54 19.58
CA PHE A 7 16.65 0.81 18.51
C PHE A 7 17.50 -0.36 19.05
N SER A 8 18.18 -0.18 20.17
CA SER A 8 18.95 -1.27 20.80
C SER A 8 18.06 -2.42 21.26
N ILE A 9 16.84 -2.15 21.74
CA ILE A 9 15.89 -3.19 22.14
C ILE A 9 15.40 -3.98 20.92
N PHE A 10 15.10 -3.31 19.79
CA PHE A 10 14.60 -3.95 18.58
C PHE A 10 15.65 -4.81 17.85
N VAL A 11 16.92 -4.42 17.89
CA VAL A 11 18.03 -5.20 17.31
C VAL A 11 18.38 -6.40 18.20
N TYR A 12 18.40 -6.23 19.53
CA TYR A 12 18.78 -7.29 20.46
C TYR A 12 17.75 -8.45 20.52
N THR A 13 16.48 -8.18 20.22
CA THR A 13 15.45 -9.24 20.12
C THR A 13 15.51 -10.04 18.81
N ASN A 14 16.07 -9.47 17.73
CA ASN A 14 16.17 -10.17 16.44
C ASN A 14 17.42 -11.05 16.33
N GLU A 15 18.54 -10.63 16.93
CA GLU A 15 19.80 -11.39 16.83
C GLU A 15 19.74 -12.73 17.58
N LYS A 16 19.00 -12.80 18.69
CA LYS A 16 18.94 -14.01 19.52
C LYS A 16 18.01 -15.10 18.98
N SER A 17 17.09 -14.76 18.06
CA SER A 17 16.12 -15.71 17.50
C SER A 17 16.65 -16.47 16.27
N ILE A 18 17.75 -16.04 15.65
CA ILE A 18 18.22 -16.62 14.38
C ILE A 18 19.43 -17.59 14.56
N SER A 19 20.11 -17.58 15.72
CA SER A 19 21.35 -18.36 15.89
C SER A 19 21.20 -19.81 16.39
N ASN A 20 20.00 -20.40 16.51
CA ASN A 20 19.82 -21.77 17.04
C ASN A 20 19.10 -22.72 16.07
N LEU A 21 19.41 -22.70 14.78
CA LEU A 21 18.88 -23.73 13.87
C LEU A 21 19.80 -24.06 12.69
N HIS A 22 21.02 -24.52 12.96
CA HIS A 22 21.66 -25.53 12.10
C HIS A 22 22.92 -26.12 12.74
N GLU A 23 22.78 -27.22 13.48
CA GLU A 23 23.83 -28.24 13.55
C GLU A 23 23.23 -29.57 14.02
N ALA A 24 23.00 -30.49 13.09
CA ALA A 24 22.86 -31.92 13.38
C ALA A 24 23.09 -32.72 12.09
N ASP A 25 24.32 -33.20 11.92
CA ASP A 25 24.70 -34.23 10.97
C ASP A 25 24.09 -35.60 11.38
N ASP A 26 23.59 -36.30 10.36
CA ASP A 26 23.49 -37.76 10.13
C ASP A 26 22.76 -38.75 11.08
N LYS A 27 21.90 -39.56 10.42
CA LYS A 27 21.36 -40.91 10.75
C LYS A 27 20.18 -41.05 11.71
N ALA A 28 18.98 -41.31 11.15
CA ALA A 28 18.22 -42.58 11.25
C ALA A 28 16.73 -42.41 10.84
N LYS A 29 16.10 -43.54 10.47
CA LYS A 29 14.76 -43.72 9.86
C LYS A 29 13.55 -43.25 10.70
N PRO A 30 12.34 -43.15 10.09
CA PRO A 30 11.19 -42.41 10.63
C PRO A 30 10.34 -43.24 11.59
N SER A 31 9.75 -42.59 12.60
CA SER A 31 8.63 -43.13 13.36
C SER A 31 7.66 -42.04 13.80
N ASP A 32 6.38 -42.34 13.58
CA ASP A 32 5.18 -41.60 13.93
C ASP A 32 5.15 -41.00 15.34
N SER A 33 4.44 -39.88 15.42
CA SER A 33 3.61 -39.41 16.55
C SER A 33 4.27 -38.97 17.86
N LEU A 34 4.48 -37.66 17.99
CA LEU A 34 4.37 -36.91 19.26
C LEU A 34 3.96 -35.47 18.90
N LYS A 35 2.67 -35.16 19.01
CA LYS A 35 2.02 -34.48 20.14
C LYS A 35 2.33 -32.98 20.18
N ASN A 36 1.24 -32.22 19.99
CA ASN A 36 1.08 -30.82 20.29
C ASN A 36 1.80 -30.43 21.58
N ASP A 37 2.74 -29.51 21.50
CA ASP A 37 3.08 -28.60 22.59
C ASP A 37 3.53 -27.26 21.99
N ALA A 38 2.75 -26.23 22.35
CA ALA A 38 3.09 -24.80 22.36
C ALA A 38 3.78 -24.22 21.11
N PHE A 39 2.98 -23.79 20.13
CA PHE A 39 3.36 -22.56 19.41
C PHE A 39 3.20 -21.41 20.41
N ASP A 40 4.32 -20.91 20.90
CA ASP A 40 4.38 -19.61 21.58
C ASP A 40 3.58 -18.59 20.76
N ASP A 41 2.69 -17.86 21.43
CA ASP A 41 1.97 -16.71 20.89
C ASP A 41 3.02 -15.66 20.46
N PHE A 42 3.54 -15.77 19.24
CA PHE A 42 4.21 -14.64 18.61
C PHE A 42 3.17 -13.54 18.51
N GLU A 43 3.38 -12.46 19.26
CA GLU A 43 2.63 -11.21 19.14
C GLU A 43 2.90 -10.66 17.74
N VAL A 44 2.12 -11.14 16.76
CA VAL A 44 2.21 -10.70 15.37
C VAL A 44 1.78 -9.24 15.35
N ILE A 45 2.69 -8.35 14.95
CA ILE A 45 2.38 -6.93 14.76
C ILE A 45 1.17 -6.86 13.82
N PRO A 46 0.04 -6.28 14.25
CA PRO A 46 -1.15 -6.25 13.43
C PRO A 46 -0.89 -5.49 12.10
N ALA A 47 -1.44 -6.00 11.00
CA ALA A 47 -1.14 -5.50 9.65
C ALA A 47 -1.52 -4.03 9.42
N ASP A 48 -2.52 -3.53 10.16
CA ASP A 48 -2.91 -2.13 10.22
C ASP A 48 -1.79 -1.24 10.76
N TYR A 49 -1.08 -1.65 11.82
CA TYR A 49 0.08 -0.90 12.32
C TYR A 49 1.22 -0.82 11.30
N VAL A 50 1.50 -1.93 10.61
CA VAL A 50 2.54 -1.96 9.56
C VAL A 50 2.14 -1.08 8.38
N CYS A 51 0.86 -1.06 8.02
CA CYS A 51 0.34 -0.20 6.97
C CYS A 51 0.43 1.29 7.35
N GLU A 52 0.00 1.68 8.55
CA GLU A 52 0.13 3.07 9.03
C GLU A 52 1.59 3.51 9.11
N PHE A 53 2.47 2.62 9.54
CA PHE A 53 3.91 2.87 9.56
C PHE A 53 4.45 3.15 8.15
N CYS A 54 4.11 2.32 7.17
CA CYS A 54 4.50 2.55 5.78
C CYS A 54 4.01 3.92 5.27
N LEU A 55 2.73 4.23 5.49
CA LEU A 55 2.15 5.51 5.06
C LEU A 55 2.89 6.69 5.69
N GLY A 56 3.19 6.62 7.00
CA GLY A 56 3.92 7.65 7.72
C GLY A 56 5.35 7.84 7.19
N VAL A 57 6.08 6.74 6.98
CA VAL A 57 7.45 6.76 6.45
C VAL A 57 7.48 7.35 5.04
N ILE A 58 6.62 6.87 4.14
CA ILE A 58 6.58 7.35 2.75
C ILE A 58 6.19 8.84 2.70
N LYS A 59 5.20 9.29 3.49
CA LYS A 59 4.84 10.72 3.58
C LYS A 59 6.03 11.57 4.03
N LYS A 60 6.76 11.13 5.06
CA LYS A 60 7.93 11.86 5.54
C LYS A 60 9.05 11.89 4.51
N LEU A 61 9.30 10.78 3.82
CA LEU A 61 10.31 10.71 2.76
C LEU A 61 9.96 11.64 1.58
N LYS A 62 8.68 11.70 1.18
CA LYS A 62 8.20 12.65 0.16
C LYS A 62 8.41 14.10 0.57
N GLU A 63 8.05 14.44 1.81
CA GLU A 63 8.27 15.78 2.36
C GLU A 63 9.75 16.15 2.26
N ARG A 64 10.64 15.28 2.74
CA ARG A 64 12.08 15.50 2.70
C ARG A 64 12.61 15.65 1.28
N GLN A 65 12.18 14.82 0.32
CA GLN A 65 12.55 14.96 -1.08
C GLN A 65 12.15 16.33 -1.68
N SER A 66 11.06 16.93 -1.18
CA SER A 66 10.60 18.24 -1.65
C SER A 66 11.30 19.42 -0.97
N THR A 67 11.82 19.25 0.26
CA THR A 67 12.38 20.32 1.08
C THR A 67 13.90 20.32 1.17
N GLU A 68 14.53 19.15 1.09
CA GLU A 68 15.97 18.96 1.22
C GLU A 68 16.60 18.86 -0.19
N PRO A 69 17.42 19.84 -0.62
CA PRO A 69 17.95 19.88 -1.98
C PRO A 69 18.98 18.77 -2.27
N ASP A 70 19.61 18.24 -1.23
CA ASP A 70 20.61 17.19 -1.24
C ASP A 70 20.02 15.80 -0.92
N PHE A 71 18.71 15.70 -0.70
CA PHE A 71 18.04 14.47 -0.30
C PHE A 71 18.40 13.27 -1.17
N GLU A 72 18.27 13.42 -2.50
CA GLU A 72 18.53 12.32 -3.43
C GLU A 72 19.99 11.89 -3.43
N GLN A 73 20.90 12.85 -3.24
CA GLN A 73 22.33 12.57 -3.15
C GLN A 73 22.64 11.85 -1.83
N ASN A 74 22.10 12.33 -0.71
CA ASN A 74 22.29 11.70 0.59
C ASN A 74 21.71 10.27 0.60
N MET A 75 20.54 10.05 0.00
CA MET A 75 19.97 8.70 -0.13
C MET A 75 20.83 7.78 -1.02
N LYS A 76 21.41 8.31 -2.10
CA LYS A 76 22.38 7.56 -2.94
C LYS A 76 23.61 7.17 -2.13
N GLU A 77 24.15 8.08 -1.33
CA GLU A 77 25.40 7.91 -0.59
C GLU A 77 25.24 7.04 0.67
N GLU A 78 24.11 7.15 1.37
CA GLU A 78 23.83 6.42 2.60
C GLU A 78 23.18 5.06 2.35
N CYS A 79 22.21 4.97 1.43
CA CYS A 79 21.44 3.73 1.21
C CYS A 79 21.92 2.89 0.03
N TRP A 80 22.30 3.49 -1.10
CA TRP A 80 22.69 2.71 -2.30
C TRP A 80 24.15 2.28 -2.32
N LYS A 81 25.00 2.93 -1.52
CA LYS A 81 26.42 2.56 -1.44
C LYS A 81 26.64 1.15 -0.87
N HIS A 82 25.73 0.67 -0.04
CA HIS A 82 25.84 -0.60 0.69
C HIS A 82 24.96 -1.72 0.10
N ASN A 83 24.23 -1.46 -0.98
CA ASN A 83 23.38 -2.43 -1.65
C ASN A 83 24.18 -3.65 -2.13
N GLY A 84 23.76 -4.85 -1.77
CA GLY A 84 24.43 -6.11 -2.13
C GLY A 84 25.79 -6.33 -1.47
N THR A 85 26.06 -5.61 -0.37
CA THR A 85 27.24 -5.82 0.48
C THR A 85 26.86 -6.53 1.77
N ASP A 86 27.85 -6.96 2.56
CA ASP A 86 27.61 -7.57 3.88
C ASP A 86 27.01 -6.59 4.91
N CYS A 87 26.92 -5.30 4.57
CA CYS A 87 26.23 -4.25 5.33
C CYS A 87 24.85 -3.90 4.73
N ASP A 88 24.31 -4.77 3.87
CA ASP A 88 22.94 -4.67 3.35
C ASP A 88 21.98 -5.30 4.35
N ASP A 89 21.77 -4.62 5.48
CA ASP A 89 21.09 -5.15 6.66
C ASP A 89 19.56 -5.36 6.47
N GLY A 90 19.03 -5.24 5.24
CA GLY A 90 17.58 -5.33 4.97
C GLY A 90 16.73 -4.21 5.59
N ASN A 91 17.37 -3.11 6.03
CA ASN A 91 16.73 -1.98 6.70
C ASN A 91 15.98 -1.06 5.69
N VAL A 92 15.31 0.00 6.18
CA VAL A 92 14.61 1.10 5.48
C VAL A 92 15.21 1.50 4.13
N CYS A 93 16.53 1.39 3.95
CA CYS A 93 17.17 1.53 2.65
C CYS A 93 16.60 0.55 1.60
N GLU A 94 16.38 -0.72 1.90
CA GLU A 94 15.71 -1.69 1.00
C GLU A 94 14.31 -1.21 0.57
N LEU A 95 13.54 -0.61 1.50
CA LEU A 95 12.25 0.01 1.14
C LEU A 95 12.47 1.19 0.19
N ILE A 96 13.42 2.08 0.45
CA ILE A 96 13.75 3.20 -0.44
C ILE A 96 14.23 2.69 -1.82
N ASN A 97 14.94 1.57 -1.84
CA ASN A 97 15.47 0.94 -3.05
C ASN A 97 14.34 0.32 -3.88
N LYS A 98 13.36 -0.34 -3.23
CA LYS A 98 12.16 -0.89 -3.87
C LYS A 98 11.21 0.19 -4.37
N VAL A 99 11.01 1.23 -3.56
CA VAL A 99 10.13 2.35 -3.92
C VAL A 99 10.75 3.18 -5.04
N ALA A 100 12.07 3.31 -5.13
CA ALA A 100 12.79 4.17 -6.06
C ALA A 100 12.41 5.67 -5.92
N LEU A 101 13.39 6.56 -6.05
CA LEU A 101 13.19 8.01 -5.83
C LEU A 101 12.15 8.62 -6.78
N ASP A 102 12.02 8.07 -7.98
CA ASP A 102 11.02 8.53 -8.96
C ASP A 102 9.59 8.16 -8.53
N ARG A 103 9.34 6.93 -8.03
CA ARG A 103 7.99 6.60 -7.54
C ARG A 103 7.72 7.34 -6.23
N LEU A 104 8.73 7.49 -5.37
CA LEU A 104 8.59 8.32 -4.17
C LEU A 104 8.09 9.72 -4.54
N ARG A 105 8.59 10.33 -5.62
CA ARG A 105 8.12 11.64 -6.08
C ARG A 105 6.71 11.62 -6.63
N ASN A 106 6.41 10.67 -7.51
CA ASN A 106 5.23 10.72 -8.38
C ASN A 106 4.01 9.95 -7.86
N ASP A 107 4.21 8.87 -7.10
CA ASP A 107 3.13 8.01 -6.65
C ASP A 107 2.58 8.47 -5.29
N GLU A 108 1.29 8.24 -5.05
CA GLU A 108 0.68 8.44 -3.74
C GLU A 108 1.24 7.45 -2.70
N PRO A 109 1.44 7.86 -1.43
CA PRO A 109 1.91 6.97 -0.37
C PRO A 109 1.11 5.68 -0.24
N GLU A 110 -0.21 5.77 -0.38
CA GLU A 110 -1.13 4.63 -0.36
C GLU A 110 -0.84 3.65 -1.50
N LYS A 111 -0.61 4.16 -2.71
CA LYS A 111 -0.27 3.34 -3.87
C LYS A 111 1.05 2.60 -3.65
N ILE A 112 2.06 3.30 -3.15
CA ILE A 112 3.38 2.70 -2.86
C ILE A 112 3.23 1.56 -1.84
N CYS A 113 2.58 1.81 -0.70
CA CYS A 113 2.43 0.81 0.35
C CYS A 113 1.56 -0.39 -0.07
N ILE A 114 0.61 -0.20 -0.99
CA ILE A 114 -0.17 -1.29 -1.60
C ILE A 114 0.68 -2.11 -2.57
N ASP A 115 1.42 -1.45 -3.47
CA ASP A 115 2.27 -2.10 -4.48
C ASP A 115 3.37 -2.96 -3.82
N GLU A 116 3.94 -2.47 -2.71
CA GLU A 116 4.92 -3.21 -1.88
C GLU A 116 4.27 -4.26 -0.96
N LYS A 117 2.96 -4.49 -1.08
CA LYS A 117 2.16 -5.48 -0.32
C LYS A 117 2.16 -5.27 1.19
N ILE A 118 2.47 -4.06 1.65
CA ILE A 118 2.44 -3.69 3.08
C ILE A 118 1.01 -3.36 3.53
N CYS A 119 0.20 -2.76 2.66
CA CYS A 119 -1.20 -2.39 2.91
C CYS A 119 -2.20 -3.21 2.05
N PRO A 120 -2.27 -4.54 2.18
CA PRO A 120 -3.11 -5.36 1.29
C PRO A 120 -4.60 -5.03 1.38
N ASP A 121 -5.11 -4.69 2.57
CA ASP A 121 -6.54 -4.47 2.79
C ASP A 121 -7.04 -3.14 2.21
N LYS A 122 -6.18 -2.10 2.18
CA LYS A 122 -6.52 -0.82 1.53
C LYS A 122 -6.74 -0.95 0.02
N ASN A 123 -6.08 -1.90 -0.63
CA ASN A 123 -6.31 -2.17 -2.05
C ASN A 123 -7.75 -2.59 -2.34
N LYS A 124 -8.31 -3.42 -1.45
CA LYS A 124 -9.69 -3.88 -1.57
C LYS A 124 -10.66 -2.72 -1.35
N GLU A 125 -10.42 -1.91 -0.33
CA GLU A 125 -11.25 -0.74 0.00
C GLU A 125 -11.25 0.31 -1.15
N ILE A 126 -10.09 0.59 -1.74
CA ILE A 126 -9.97 1.53 -2.87
C ILE A 126 -10.73 1.00 -4.10
N LYS A 127 -10.61 -0.30 -4.41
CA LYS A 127 -11.35 -0.90 -5.53
C LYS A 127 -12.86 -0.82 -5.33
N GLU A 128 -13.33 -1.09 -4.13
CA GLU A 128 -14.75 -0.99 -3.77
C GLU A 128 -15.25 0.47 -3.86
N GLN A 129 -14.47 1.44 -3.40
CA GLN A 129 -14.79 2.87 -3.54
C GLN A 129 -14.82 3.32 -5.00
N GLN A 130 -13.82 2.95 -5.81
CA GLN A 130 -13.77 3.30 -7.24
C GLN A 130 -14.95 2.69 -8.02
N GLU A 131 -15.31 1.44 -7.71
CA GLU A 131 -16.48 0.80 -8.33
C GLU A 131 -17.78 1.49 -7.94
N LYS A 132 -17.91 1.91 -6.68
CA LYS A 132 -19.06 2.65 -6.19
C LYS A 132 -19.19 4.02 -6.87
N GLU A 133 -18.10 4.80 -6.94
CA GLU A 133 -18.09 6.08 -7.64
C GLU A 133 -18.42 5.94 -9.12
N ARG A 134 -17.91 4.89 -9.78
CA ARG A 134 -18.22 4.62 -11.19
C ARG A 134 -19.70 4.35 -11.39
N LYS A 135 -20.31 3.51 -10.54
CA LYS A 135 -21.75 3.22 -10.57
C LYS A 135 -22.58 4.47 -10.32
N GLU A 136 -22.18 5.32 -9.39
CA GLU A 136 -22.86 6.59 -9.10
C GLU A 136 -22.80 7.55 -10.31
N LYS A 137 -21.62 7.69 -10.93
CA LYS A 137 -21.45 8.50 -12.16
C LYS A 137 -22.29 7.99 -13.33
N GLU A 138 -22.36 6.68 -13.51
CA GLU A 138 -23.18 6.05 -14.56
C GLU A 138 -24.67 6.25 -14.30
N GLN A 139 -25.13 6.07 -13.06
CA GLN A 139 -26.52 6.33 -12.67
C GLN A 139 -26.90 7.81 -12.87
N GLU A 140 -26.01 8.73 -12.53
CA GLU A 140 -26.29 10.16 -12.75
C GLU A 140 -26.30 10.53 -14.24
N ALA A 141 -25.41 9.95 -15.05
CA ALA A 141 -25.42 10.14 -16.50
C ALA A 141 -26.72 9.61 -17.12
N ASN A 142 -27.18 8.43 -16.72
CA ASN A 142 -28.42 7.85 -17.20
C ASN A 142 -29.64 8.69 -16.81
N ARG A 143 -29.70 9.19 -15.56
CA ARG A 143 -30.78 10.10 -15.12
C ARG A 143 -30.83 11.38 -15.95
N LYS A 144 -29.66 11.99 -16.24
CA LYS A 144 -29.58 13.19 -17.08
C LYS A 144 -30.06 12.91 -18.50
N HIS A 145 -29.68 11.77 -19.07
CA HIS A 145 -30.12 11.37 -20.41
C HIS A 145 -31.65 11.16 -20.47
N GLU A 146 -32.23 10.42 -19.52
CA GLU A 146 -33.68 10.20 -19.45
C GLU A 146 -34.47 11.52 -19.29
N GLU A 147 -33.96 12.46 -18.48
CA GLU A 147 -34.59 13.76 -18.32
C GLU A 147 -34.54 14.60 -19.60
N GLU A 148 -33.43 14.55 -20.35
CA GLU A 148 -33.32 15.20 -21.66
C GLU A 148 -34.27 14.58 -22.69
N GLU A 149 -34.39 13.25 -22.74
CA GLU A 149 -35.33 12.58 -23.65
C GLU A 149 -36.78 12.94 -23.32
N ARG A 150 -37.13 13.02 -22.03
CA ARG A 150 -38.48 13.43 -21.62
C ARG A 150 -38.79 14.87 -22.03
N LYS A 151 -37.84 15.80 -21.85
CA LYS A 151 -37.99 17.19 -22.29
C LYS A 151 -38.18 17.29 -23.81
N LYS A 152 -37.41 16.53 -24.59
CA LYS A 152 -37.56 16.46 -26.06
C LYS A 152 -38.94 15.92 -26.46
N ALA A 153 -39.43 14.88 -25.77
CA ALA A 153 -40.75 14.32 -26.05
C ALA A 153 -41.89 15.32 -25.74
N GLU A 154 -41.82 16.01 -24.59
CA GLU A 154 -42.78 17.06 -24.20
C GLU A 154 -42.77 18.23 -25.21
N GLU A 155 -41.60 18.61 -25.74
CA GLU A 155 -41.47 19.66 -26.76
C GLU A 155 -42.10 19.24 -28.12
N ILE A 156 -41.86 17.99 -28.54
CA ILE A 156 -42.47 17.44 -29.76
C ILE A 156 -44.00 17.38 -29.64
N GLU A 157 -44.54 17.07 -28.48
CA GLU A 157 -45.98 17.01 -28.26
C GLU A 157 -46.63 18.40 -28.37
N LYS A 158 -46.02 19.43 -27.77
CA LYS A 158 -46.49 20.83 -27.86
C LYS A 158 -46.54 21.33 -29.30
N LEU A 159 -45.51 21.03 -30.10
CA LEU A 159 -45.46 21.41 -31.51
C LEU A 159 -46.55 20.74 -32.35
N LYS A 160 -47.00 19.53 -31.99
CA LYS A 160 -48.10 18.83 -32.71
C LYS A 160 -49.47 19.46 -32.43
N THR A 161 -49.68 20.01 -31.24
CA THR A 161 -50.95 20.65 -30.87
C THR A 161 -51.12 22.07 -31.44
N GLU A 162 -50.04 22.72 -31.88
CA GLU A 162 -50.08 24.09 -32.41
C GLU A 162 -50.24 24.17 -33.94
N VAL A 163 -50.24 23.05 -34.67
CA VAL A 163 -50.49 23.05 -36.13
C VAL A 163 -52.00 23.11 -36.38
N PRO A 164 -52.56 24.21 -36.91
CA PRO A 164 -53.98 24.28 -37.21
C PRO A 164 -54.31 23.35 -38.39
N PRO A 165 -55.49 22.71 -38.40
CA PRO A 165 -55.90 21.90 -39.53
C PRO A 165 -55.93 22.77 -40.80
N ARG A 166 -55.32 22.26 -41.89
CA ARG A 166 -55.38 22.90 -43.20
C ARG A 166 -56.86 23.03 -43.59
N ALA A 167 -57.34 24.28 -43.64
CA ALA A 167 -58.61 24.65 -44.25
C ALA A 167 -58.54 24.49 -45.77
#